data_AF-A0A7L4CQ68-F1
#
_entry.id   AF-A0A7L4CQ68-F1
#
_cell.length_a   1.000
_cell.length_b   1.000
_cell.length_c   1.000
_cell.angle_alpha   90.00
_cell.angle_beta   90.00
_cell.angle_gamma   90.00
#
_symmetry.space_group_name_H-M   'P 1'
#
loop_
_entity.id
_entity.type
_entity.pdbx_description
1 polymer ?
#
loop_
_entity_poly.entity_id
_entity_poly.type
_entity_poly.pdbx_seq_one_letter_code
_entity_poly.pdbx_strand_id
1 'polypeptide(L)'
;MLQDLISAQLISDYTIVELPGSINDLGGTRRISAAVGWLVSQCPDSPELCSQTLQEFVENGIDGEFARRFYHDKKERHLAGLPSQEPGVIIELYNSVLQFLSDVASSEQLCDFSWPITEFSKPGGNKLLPHLQWNMPDHLAWLKKAVLSFQIPYLDLPPLGAPWHPVCHMIFQYVSQIASSSLTQPLIQSQVENLLRKSYLKWKNRTCGNSDDDGPSVDEIPWDDILSVCIDHKLRDWKPPKLPVAPEAVSEDGEIRVYHFKEHLKNFTPPFSWEQARLRTQEETRQGHERSRVKSPSSFKKPRSISMMPHQYDSGMSMLSGGEKSIPSADEFTDTASAQEHLPEHLLAQLQLDKIESRRFEERLHQCLAEDLDPPGDSVGLPLYLPQSLVSTPPVTCPLMKSPVSPAQEAGSEEGCELLVKELSPTLSDRVKHFEQLLQATKEGDVVSELHLSALVDMVDI
;
A
#
# COMPACT_ATOMS: atom_id res chain seq x y z
N MET A 1 43.75 20.39 -9.02
CA MET A 1 42.36 20.45 -8.54
C MET A 1 41.62 19.15 -8.83
N LEU A 2 41.35 18.76 -10.08
CA LEU A 2 40.67 17.47 -10.38
C LEU A 2 41.49 16.24 -9.95
N GLN A 3 42.80 16.24 -10.22
CA GLN A 3 43.71 15.17 -9.76
C GLN A 3 43.72 15.01 -8.23
N ASP A 4 43.58 16.13 -7.51
CA ASP A 4 43.57 16.13 -6.04
C ASP A 4 42.27 15.50 -5.51
N LEU A 5 41.14 15.71 -6.21
CA LEU A 5 39.85 15.09 -5.87
C LEU A 5 39.87 13.57 -6.10
N ILE A 6 40.53 13.08 -7.15
CA ILE A 6 40.76 11.64 -7.36
C ILE A 6 41.66 11.10 -6.24
N SER A 7 42.75 11.80 -5.93
CA SER A 7 43.68 11.38 -4.87
C SER A 7 43.02 11.31 -3.50
N ALA A 8 42.03 12.17 -3.25
CA ALA A 8 41.19 12.18 -2.05
C ALA A 8 40.02 11.19 -2.10
N GLN A 9 39.86 10.40 -3.18
CA GLN A 9 38.77 9.44 -3.39
C GLN A 9 37.36 10.06 -3.37
N LEU A 10 37.24 11.35 -3.69
CA LEU A 10 35.95 12.03 -3.78
C LEU A 10 35.28 11.86 -5.15
N ILE A 11 36.07 11.64 -6.19
CA ILE A 11 35.59 11.29 -7.54
C ILE A 11 36.40 10.10 -8.06
N SER A 12 35.73 9.19 -8.76
CA SER A 12 36.37 7.98 -9.30
C SER A 12 37.20 8.29 -10.55
N ASP A 13 36.67 9.10 -11.46
CA ASP A 13 37.29 9.48 -12.72
C ASP A 13 36.66 10.77 -13.27
N TYR A 14 37.27 11.39 -14.28
CA TYR A 14 36.69 12.53 -14.98
C TYR A 14 36.99 12.52 -16.49
N THR A 15 36.06 13.09 -17.26
CA THR A 15 36.27 13.42 -18.68
C THR A 15 35.89 14.87 -18.94
N ILE A 16 36.61 15.54 -19.84
CA ILE A 16 36.35 16.92 -20.22
C ILE A 16 35.85 16.91 -21.65
N VAL A 17 34.61 17.36 -21.86
CA VAL A 17 33.96 17.39 -23.18
C VAL A 17 33.70 18.83 -23.58
N GLU A 18 34.33 19.26 -24.68
CA GLU A 18 34.13 20.59 -25.23
C GLU A 18 32.84 20.66 -26.05
N LEU A 19 31.91 21.48 -25.58
CA LEU A 19 30.63 21.71 -26.23
C LEU A 19 30.68 22.96 -27.12
N PRO A 20 30.19 22.88 -28.37
CA PRO A 20 30.04 24.05 -29.21
C PRO A 20 28.95 24.96 -28.64
N GLY A 21 29.16 26.28 -28.68
CA GLY A 21 28.25 27.26 -28.07
C GLY A 21 26.88 27.42 -28.75
N SER A 22 26.60 26.66 -29.83
CA SER A 22 25.34 26.71 -30.57
C SER A 22 24.47 25.51 -30.24
N ILE A 23 23.25 25.78 -29.76
CA ILE A 23 22.23 24.77 -29.43
C ILE A 23 21.70 23.99 -30.65
N ASN A 24 22.01 24.44 -31.88
CA ASN A 24 21.55 23.82 -33.13
C ASN A 24 22.61 22.91 -33.78
N ASP A 25 23.76 22.69 -33.14
CA ASP A 25 24.80 21.81 -33.68
C ASP A 25 24.50 20.34 -33.37
N LEU A 26 24.21 19.57 -34.43
CA LEU A 26 24.04 18.11 -34.35
C LEU A 26 25.29 17.41 -33.80
N GLY A 27 26.49 17.97 -34.02
CA GLY A 27 27.74 17.49 -33.44
C GLY A 27 27.77 17.64 -31.91
N GLY A 28 27.32 18.80 -31.41
CA GLY A 28 27.14 19.06 -29.97
C GLY A 28 26.20 18.07 -29.30
N THR A 29 25.03 17.80 -29.89
CA THR A 29 24.07 16.82 -29.34
C THR A 29 24.68 15.41 -29.23
N ARG A 30 25.45 14.96 -30.23
CA ARG A 30 26.14 13.66 -30.17
C ARG A 30 27.18 13.62 -29.05
N ARG A 31 27.95 14.70 -28.86
CA ARG A 31 28.94 14.78 -27.76
C ARG A 31 28.29 14.77 -26.39
N ILE A 32 27.19 15.48 -26.20
CA ILE A 32 26.42 15.46 -24.94
C ILE A 32 25.90 14.04 -24.68
N SER A 33 25.29 13.41 -25.68
CA SER A 33 24.79 12.03 -25.54
C SER A 33 25.90 11.05 -25.17
N ALA A 34 27.08 11.15 -25.80
CA ALA A 34 28.23 10.33 -25.45
C ALA A 34 28.75 10.61 -24.03
N ALA A 35 28.78 11.88 -23.60
CA ALA A 35 29.19 12.26 -22.25
C ALA A 35 28.22 11.72 -21.18
N VAL A 36 26.91 11.83 -21.42
CA VAL A 36 25.87 11.26 -20.56
C VAL A 36 25.97 9.72 -20.56
N GLY A 37 26.18 9.10 -21.71
CA GLY A 37 26.39 7.65 -21.81
C GLY A 37 27.61 7.17 -21.04
N TRP A 38 28.70 7.94 -21.05
CA TRP A 38 29.87 7.67 -20.21
C TRP A 38 29.56 7.84 -18.72
N LEU A 39 28.84 8.90 -18.31
CA LEU A 39 28.43 9.06 -16.90
C LEU A 39 27.57 7.90 -16.41
N VAL A 40 26.64 7.42 -17.24
CA VAL A 40 25.79 6.26 -16.91
C VAL A 40 26.61 4.98 -16.79
N SER A 41 27.62 4.78 -17.66
CA SER A 41 28.48 3.59 -17.60
C SER A 41 29.47 3.60 -16.42
N GLN A 42 29.79 4.78 -15.89
CA GLN A 42 30.62 4.95 -14.70
C GLN A 42 29.79 5.12 -13.41
N CYS A 43 28.46 5.03 -13.48
CA CYS A 43 27.61 5.17 -12.30
C CYS A 43 27.83 3.97 -11.36
N PRO A 44 28.18 4.21 -10.08
CA PRO A 44 28.22 3.14 -9.10
C PRO A 44 26.83 2.52 -8.94
N ASP A 45 26.79 1.26 -8.51
CA ASP A 45 25.54 0.56 -8.23
C ASP A 45 24.70 1.40 -7.26
N SER A 46 23.47 1.70 -7.66
CA SER A 46 22.57 2.47 -6.81
C SER A 46 22.28 1.67 -5.54
N PRO A 47 22.34 2.29 -4.35
CA PRO A 47 21.94 1.61 -3.13
C PRO A 47 20.48 1.18 -3.24
N GLU A 48 20.17 -0.01 -2.71
CA GLU A 48 18.80 -0.54 -2.68
C GLU A 48 17.92 0.23 -1.68
N LEU A 49 17.57 1.47 -2.04
CA LEU A 49 16.57 2.28 -1.36
C LEU A 49 15.18 1.80 -1.75
N CYS A 50 14.38 1.46 -0.75
CA CYS A 50 12.96 1.18 -0.90
C CYS A 50 12.16 2.43 -0.58
N SER A 51 11.03 2.60 -1.26
CA SER A 51 10.07 3.69 -1.01
C SER A 51 8.70 3.10 -0.70
N GLN A 52 8.11 3.50 0.42
CA GLN A 52 6.75 3.13 0.85
C GLN A 52 6.04 4.35 1.42
N THR A 53 4.71 4.33 1.52
CA THR A 53 4.03 5.32 2.38
C THR A 53 4.37 5.03 3.84
N LEU A 54 4.27 6.04 4.72
CA LEU A 54 4.54 5.86 6.15
C LEU A 54 3.63 4.79 6.77
N GLN A 55 2.36 4.75 6.36
CA GLN A 55 1.41 3.76 6.83
C GLN A 55 1.79 2.36 6.33
N GLU A 56 2.07 2.19 5.03
CA GLU A 56 2.53 0.92 4.46
C GLU A 56 3.81 0.43 5.14
N PHE A 57 4.77 1.33 5.39
CA PHE A 57 6.04 1.00 6.04
C PHE A 57 5.83 0.44 7.44
N VAL A 58 4.97 1.08 8.23
CA VAL A 58 4.66 0.65 9.60
C VAL A 58 3.86 -0.66 9.60
N GLU A 59 2.82 -0.77 8.76
CA GLU A 59 1.99 -1.98 8.65
C GLU A 59 2.82 -3.18 8.20
N ASN A 60 3.61 -3.05 7.14
CA ASN A 60 4.49 -4.12 6.64
C ASN A 60 5.52 -4.55 7.69
N GLY A 61 6.10 -3.58 8.42
CA GLY A 61 7.06 -3.87 9.48
C GLY A 61 6.44 -4.61 10.67
N ILE A 62 5.22 -4.22 11.07
CA ILE A 62 4.45 -4.90 12.12
C ILE A 62 4.06 -6.31 11.65
N ASP A 63 3.59 -6.48 10.42
CA ASP A 63 3.23 -7.78 9.89
C ASP A 63 4.43 -8.73 9.83
N GLY A 64 5.59 -8.22 9.39
CA GLY A 64 6.83 -8.97 9.32
C GLY A 64 7.37 -9.39 10.69
N GLU A 65 7.46 -8.45 11.64
CA GLU A 65 8.18 -8.67 12.89
C GLU A 65 7.30 -8.95 14.11
N PHE A 66 6.13 -8.33 14.21
CA PHE A 66 5.20 -8.54 15.33
C PHE A 66 4.18 -9.64 15.04
N ALA A 67 3.36 -9.49 13.99
CA ALA A 67 2.18 -10.32 13.77
C ALA A 67 2.52 -11.80 13.67
N ARG A 68 3.56 -12.15 12.90
CA ARG A 68 4.02 -13.53 12.76
C ARG A 68 4.36 -14.18 14.11
N ARG A 69 5.07 -13.46 14.99
CA ARG A 69 5.50 -13.98 16.30
C ARG A 69 4.33 -14.05 17.27
N PHE A 70 3.52 -13.00 17.31
CA PHE A 70 2.36 -12.87 18.18
C PHE A 70 1.30 -13.94 17.88
N TYR A 71 0.84 -14.05 16.63
CA TYR A 71 -0.19 -15.02 16.27
C TYR A 71 0.30 -16.47 16.38
N HIS A 72 1.60 -16.71 16.19
CA HIS A 72 2.20 -18.02 16.45
C HIS A 72 2.12 -18.38 17.94
N ASP A 73 2.57 -17.49 18.86
CA ASP A 73 2.49 -17.72 20.31
C ASP A 73 1.04 -17.90 20.76
N LYS A 74 0.14 -17.01 20.34
CA LYS A 74 -1.30 -17.07 20.63
C LYS A 74 -1.90 -18.42 20.22
N LYS A 75 -1.61 -18.89 19.01
CA LYS A 75 -2.10 -20.19 18.51
C LYS A 75 -1.54 -21.35 19.32
N GLU A 76 -0.26 -21.34 19.64
CA GLU A 76 0.40 -22.37 20.44
C GLU A 76 -0.20 -22.46 21.85
N ARG A 77 -0.33 -21.33 22.54
CA ARG A 77 -0.95 -21.24 23.87
C ARG A 77 -2.40 -21.71 23.85
N HIS A 78 -3.18 -21.29 22.85
CA HIS A 78 -4.57 -21.73 22.69
C HIS A 78 -4.68 -23.25 22.49
N LEU A 79 -3.81 -23.86 21.66
CA LEU A 79 -3.79 -25.31 21.44
C LEU A 79 -3.37 -26.08 22.70
N ALA A 80 -2.50 -25.50 23.52
CA ALA A 80 -2.08 -26.06 24.81
C ALA A 80 -3.09 -25.81 25.95
N GLY A 81 -4.15 -25.02 25.71
CA GLY A 81 -5.13 -24.63 26.73
C GLY A 81 -4.56 -23.67 27.78
N LEU A 82 -3.48 -22.96 27.45
CA LEU A 82 -2.86 -21.96 28.31
C LEU A 82 -3.63 -20.62 28.24
N PRO A 83 -3.59 -19.80 29.31
CA PRO A 83 -4.18 -18.46 29.29
C PRO A 83 -3.47 -17.54 28.29
N SER A 84 -4.06 -16.38 27.99
CA SER A 84 -3.42 -15.36 27.15
C SER A 84 -2.03 -14.97 27.66
N GLN A 85 -1.18 -14.50 26.76
CA GLN A 85 0.14 -14.02 27.14
C GLN A 85 0.03 -12.75 28.00
N GLU A 86 1.04 -12.52 28.84
CA GLU A 86 1.10 -11.33 29.67
C GLU A 86 1.05 -10.04 28.82
N PRO A 87 0.12 -9.11 29.08
CA PRO A 87 -0.03 -7.86 28.33
C PRO A 87 1.25 -7.05 28.16
N GLY A 88 2.05 -6.93 29.23
CA GLY A 88 3.31 -6.18 29.20
C GLY A 88 4.29 -6.72 28.15
N VAL A 89 4.37 -8.05 28.02
CA VAL A 89 5.26 -8.72 27.06
C VAL A 89 4.79 -8.52 25.61
N ILE A 90 3.48 -8.53 25.38
CA ILE A 90 2.90 -8.26 24.05
C ILE A 90 3.14 -6.79 23.66
N ILE A 91 2.86 -5.86 24.59
CA ILE A 91 3.06 -4.41 24.39
C ILE A 91 4.53 -4.10 24.13
N GLU A 92 5.45 -4.71 24.90
CA GLU A 92 6.89 -4.53 24.71
C GLU A 92 7.36 -5.04 23.35
N LEU A 93 6.91 -6.22 22.91
CA LEU A 93 7.21 -6.73 21.56
C LEU A 93 6.73 -5.72 20.50
N TYR A 94 5.48 -5.29 20.56
CA TYR A 94 4.91 -4.35 19.61
C TYR A 94 5.68 -3.01 19.58
N ASN A 95 5.89 -2.40 20.74
CA ASN A 95 6.57 -1.11 20.85
C ASN A 95 8.06 -1.20 20.46
N SER A 96 8.71 -2.36 20.67
CA SER A 96 10.09 -2.60 20.23
C SER A 96 10.22 -2.69 18.70
N VAL A 97 9.23 -3.26 18.01
CA VAL A 97 9.18 -3.25 16.54
C VAL A 97 9.05 -1.81 16.04
N LEU A 98 8.17 -1.01 16.63
CA LEU A 98 8.05 0.40 16.27
C LEU A 98 9.32 1.19 16.55
N GLN A 99 10.00 0.91 17.67
CA GLN A 99 11.30 1.53 17.96
C GLN A 99 12.32 1.21 16.87
N PHE A 100 12.45 -0.07 16.52
CA PHE A 100 13.32 -0.52 15.44
C PHE A 100 12.97 0.14 14.10
N LEU A 101 11.70 0.12 13.69
CA LEU A 101 11.25 0.77 12.45
C LEU A 101 11.54 2.27 12.46
N SER A 102 11.43 2.93 13.61
CA SER A 102 11.77 4.34 13.75
C SER A 102 13.25 4.60 13.50
N ASP A 103 14.13 3.72 13.98
CA ASP A 103 15.57 3.82 13.79
C ASP A 103 15.97 3.52 12.33
N VAL A 104 15.26 2.59 11.67
CA VAL A 104 15.44 2.32 10.23
C VAL A 104 15.00 3.52 9.37
N ALA A 105 13.84 4.10 9.66
CA ALA A 105 13.29 5.23 8.91
C ALA A 105 14.09 6.53 9.13
N SER A 106 14.77 6.67 10.27
CA SER A 106 15.59 7.84 10.60
C SER A 106 17.09 7.54 10.60
N SER A 107 17.53 6.58 9.77
CA SER A 107 18.94 6.20 9.69
C SER A 107 19.82 7.38 9.29
N GLU A 108 20.86 7.69 10.07
CA GLU A 108 21.79 8.79 9.79
C GLU A 108 22.56 8.59 8.47
N GLN A 109 22.73 7.34 8.03
CA GLN A 109 23.34 7.00 6.74
C GLN A 109 22.54 7.56 5.54
N LEU A 110 21.27 7.94 5.73
CA LEU A 110 20.49 8.59 4.68
C LEU A 110 20.98 10.02 4.39
N CYS A 111 21.59 10.68 5.37
CA CYS A 111 22.18 12.01 5.22
C CYS A 111 23.37 12.03 4.25
N ASP A 112 24.01 10.88 4.02
CA ASP A 112 25.16 10.76 3.13
C ASP A 112 24.76 10.80 1.64
N PHE A 113 23.46 10.81 1.33
CA PHE A 113 22.96 10.92 -0.04
C PHE A 113 22.86 12.35 -0.54
N SER A 114 23.37 12.56 -1.75
CA SER A 114 23.20 13.82 -2.50
C SER A 114 21.94 13.86 -3.36
N TRP A 115 21.06 12.85 -3.29
CA TRP A 115 19.74 12.84 -3.94
C TRP A 115 18.71 13.61 -3.12
N PRO A 116 17.66 14.20 -3.73
CA PRO A 116 17.32 14.19 -5.16
C PRO A 116 17.74 15.48 -5.89
N ILE A 117 17.80 15.41 -7.22
CA ILE A 117 18.03 16.57 -8.09
C ILE A 117 16.79 17.48 -8.09
N THR A 118 17.00 18.79 -7.92
CA THR A 118 15.94 19.81 -7.76
C THR A 118 14.88 19.80 -8.84
N GLU A 119 15.30 19.65 -10.09
CA GLU A 119 14.47 19.77 -11.30
C GLU A 119 13.51 18.59 -11.48
N PHE A 120 13.83 17.44 -10.88
CA PHE A 120 13.04 16.22 -10.99
C PHE A 120 12.26 15.89 -9.72
N SER A 121 12.48 16.67 -8.66
CA SER A 121 11.82 16.47 -7.37
C SER A 121 10.42 17.06 -7.39
N LYS A 122 9.45 16.29 -6.89
CA LYS A 122 8.07 16.73 -6.71
C LYS A 122 7.74 16.87 -5.23
N PRO A 123 6.82 17.76 -4.83
CA PRO A 123 6.24 17.74 -3.49
C PRO A 123 5.68 16.34 -3.16
N GLY A 124 5.84 15.90 -1.91
CA GLY A 124 5.54 14.57 -1.41
C GLY A 124 6.52 13.46 -1.82
N GLY A 125 7.34 13.72 -2.84
CA GLY A 125 8.16 12.68 -3.47
C GLY A 125 7.34 11.62 -4.20
N ASN A 126 8.02 10.66 -4.81
CA ASN A 126 7.42 9.51 -5.49
C ASN A 126 8.27 8.26 -5.29
N LYS A 127 7.84 7.12 -5.84
CA LYS A 127 8.53 5.83 -5.65
C LYS A 127 9.99 5.81 -6.13
N LEU A 128 10.34 6.68 -7.08
CA LEU A 128 11.66 6.74 -7.70
C LEU A 128 12.52 7.86 -7.13
N LEU A 129 11.92 9.02 -6.85
CA LEU A 129 12.61 10.22 -6.39
C LEU A 129 11.94 10.82 -5.15
N PRO A 130 12.69 11.02 -4.06
CA PRO A 130 12.18 11.70 -2.87
C PRO A 130 11.90 13.19 -3.10
N HIS A 131 11.28 13.82 -2.09
CA HIS A 131 11.22 15.28 -1.99
C HIS A 131 12.58 15.85 -1.55
N LEU A 132 12.79 17.16 -1.70
CA LEU A 132 14.11 17.77 -1.53
C LEU A 132 14.71 17.67 -0.13
N GLN A 133 13.88 17.58 0.91
CA GLN A 133 14.32 17.61 2.30
C GLN A 133 14.22 16.24 2.97
N TRP A 134 14.07 15.16 2.19
CA TRP A 134 13.77 13.82 2.70
C TRP A 134 14.84 13.22 3.60
N ASN A 135 16.11 13.60 3.40
CA ASN A 135 17.23 13.14 4.19
C ASN A 135 17.82 14.24 5.08
N MET A 136 17.11 15.37 5.24
CA MET A 136 17.51 16.38 6.19
C MET A 136 17.31 15.87 7.62
N PRO A 137 18.24 16.14 8.56
CA PRO A 137 18.15 15.64 9.94
C PRO A 137 16.82 15.96 10.63
N ASP A 138 16.26 17.13 10.37
CA ASP A 138 14.96 17.54 10.94
C ASP A 138 13.79 16.69 10.42
N HIS A 139 13.82 16.31 9.14
CA HIS A 139 12.81 15.43 8.56
C HIS A 139 12.94 14.00 9.11
N LEU A 140 14.17 13.48 9.20
CA LEU A 140 14.43 12.17 9.79
C LEU A 140 14.01 12.12 11.27
N ALA A 141 14.30 13.18 12.04
CA ALA A 141 13.85 13.30 13.43
C ALA A 141 12.32 13.39 13.56
N TRP A 142 11.65 14.00 12.58
CA TRP A 142 10.19 14.01 12.49
C TRP A 142 9.66 12.60 12.17
N LEU A 143 10.24 11.90 11.18
CA LEU A 143 9.87 10.52 10.82
C LEU A 143 10.00 9.58 12.02
N LYS A 144 11.10 9.69 12.77
CA LYS A 144 11.28 8.93 14.01
C LYS A 144 10.12 9.14 14.97
N LYS A 145 9.73 10.39 15.23
CA LYS A 145 8.60 10.72 16.12
C LYS A 145 7.26 10.26 15.55
N ALA A 146 7.08 10.32 14.24
CA ALA A 146 5.87 9.86 13.57
C ALA A 146 5.71 8.34 13.73
N VAL A 147 6.75 7.55 13.46
CA VAL A 147 6.71 6.09 13.67
C VAL A 147 6.49 5.74 15.14
N LEU A 148 7.19 6.41 16.06
CA LEU A 148 7.00 6.16 17.50
C LEU A 148 5.60 6.52 18.02
N SER A 149 4.88 7.42 17.35
CA SER A 149 3.52 7.79 17.77
C SER A 149 2.46 6.69 17.53
N PHE A 150 2.81 5.61 16.82
CA PHE A 150 2.01 4.39 16.74
C PHE A 150 2.09 3.54 18.02
N GLN A 151 3.02 3.82 18.92
CA GLN A 151 3.16 3.05 20.17
C GLN A 151 1.88 3.13 21.01
N ILE A 152 1.59 2.03 21.70
CA ILE A 152 0.50 1.95 22.68
C ILE A 152 1.10 2.07 24.10
N PRO A 153 0.38 2.67 25.05
CA PRO A 153 0.87 2.81 26.42
C PRO A 153 1.06 1.44 27.08
N TYR A 154 1.96 1.37 28.07
CA TYR A 154 2.06 0.18 28.91
C TYR A 154 0.82 0.06 29.79
N LEU A 155 0.38 -1.18 30.01
CA LEU A 155 -0.77 -1.50 30.85
C LEU A 155 -0.30 -1.97 32.23
N ASP A 156 -0.77 -1.29 33.28
CA ASP A 156 -0.62 -1.77 34.65
C ASP A 156 -1.55 -2.96 34.88
N LEU A 157 -0.99 -4.11 35.25
CA LEU A 157 -1.77 -5.32 35.46
C LEU A 157 -2.58 -5.24 36.76
N PRO A 158 -3.84 -5.72 36.75
CA PRO A 158 -4.63 -5.77 37.96
C PRO A 158 -4.06 -6.83 38.92
N PRO A 159 -4.16 -6.63 40.25
CA PRO A 159 -3.74 -7.63 41.21
C PRO A 159 -4.45 -8.98 41.01
N LEU A 160 -3.75 -10.07 41.34
CA LEU A 160 -4.34 -11.41 41.32
C LEU A 160 -5.55 -11.45 42.27
N GLY A 161 -6.72 -11.81 41.74
CA GLY A 161 -7.99 -11.83 42.49
C GLY A 161 -8.73 -10.49 42.55
N ALA A 162 -8.35 -9.49 41.75
CA ALA A 162 -9.11 -8.25 41.64
C ALA A 162 -10.55 -8.52 41.15
N PRO A 163 -11.58 -7.84 41.70
CA PRO A 163 -12.96 -8.05 41.27
C PRO A 163 -13.19 -7.66 39.80
N TRP A 164 -14.05 -8.40 39.10
CA TRP A 164 -14.27 -8.25 37.66
C TRP A 164 -14.64 -6.83 37.21
N HIS A 165 -15.55 -6.16 37.92
CA HIS A 165 -16.04 -4.83 37.53
C HIS A 165 -14.95 -3.75 37.56
N PRO A 166 -14.16 -3.60 38.64
CA PRO A 166 -12.96 -2.76 38.65
C PRO A 166 -11.98 -3.06 37.51
N VAL A 167 -11.75 -4.35 37.21
CA VAL A 167 -10.85 -4.75 36.12
C VAL A 167 -11.38 -4.31 34.75
N CYS A 168 -12.69 -4.49 34.49
CA CYS A 168 -13.33 -3.97 33.29
C CYS A 168 -13.16 -2.46 33.16
N HIS A 169 -13.37 -1.73 34.26
CA HIS A 169 -13.23 -0.28 34.26
C HIS A 169 -11.80 0.16 33.91
N MET A 170 -10.79 -0.49 34.50
CA MET A 170 -9.38 -0.26 34.19
C MET A 170 -9.07 -0.55 32.71
N ILE A 171 -9.61 -1.63 32.14
CA ILE A 171 -9.45 -1.94 30.71
C ILE A 171 -10.09 -0.85 29.84
N PHE A 172 -11.29 -0.37 30.17
CA PHE A 172 -11.92 0.72 29.43
C PHE A 172 -11.17 2.05 29.55
N GLN A 173 -10.59 2.34 30.73
CA GLN A 173 -9.71 3.48 30.92
C GLN A 173 -8.47 3.37 30.04
N TYR A 174 -7.82 2.21 30.00
CA TYR A 174 -6.67 1.96 29.11
C TYR A 174 -7.03 2.16 27.63
N VAL A 175 -8.13 1.53 27.17
CA VAL A 175 -8.62 1.64 25.80
C VAL A 175 -8.90 3.09 25.40
N SER A 176 -9.40 3.91 26.33
CA SER A 176 -9.66 5.34 26.07
C SER A 176 -8.39 6.15 25.79
N GLN A 177 -7.22 5.69 26.24
CA GLN A 177 -5.92 6.35 25.99
C GLN A 177 -5.38 6.05 24.57
N ILE A 178 -5.92 5.04 23.89
CA ILE A 178 -5.41 4.58 22.58
C ILE A 178 -6.07 5.34 21.44
N ALA A 179 -7.36 5.67 21.59
CA ALA A 179 -8.11 6.41 20.58
C ALA A 179 -7.53 7.81 20.37
N SER A 180 -7.34 8.20 19.12
CA SER A 180 -6.82 9.54 18.76
C SER A 180 -7.89 10.62 18.88
N SER A 181 -9.17 10.25 18.97
CA SER A 181 -10.29 11.19 19.12
C SER A 181 -11.48 10.60 19.85
N SER A 182 -12.36 11.48 20.36
CA SER A 182 -13.63 11.09 20.98
C SER A 182 -14.62 10.45 19.99
N LEU A 183 -14.46 10.63 18.67
CA LEU A 183 -15.33 10.02 17.67
C LEU A 183 -15.01 8.54 17.43
N THR A 184 -13.74 8.15 17.52
CA THR A 184 -13.27 6.78 17.27
C THR A 184 -13.26 5.92 18.53
N GLN A 185 -13.23 6.56 19.71
CA GLN A 185 -13.28 5.91 21.02
C GLN A 185 -14.47 4.92 21.20
N PRO A 186 -15.72 5.24 20.81
CA PRO A 186 -16.84 4.29 20.96
C PRO A 186 -16.67 3.00 20.16
N LEU A 187 -15.94 3.04 19.03
CA LEU A 187 -15.72 1.88 18.17
C LEU A 187 -14.85 0.84 18.90
N ILE A 188 -13.70 1.25 19.43
CA ILE A 188 -12.80 0.37 20.17
C ILE A 188 -13.44 -0.08 21.49
N GLN A 189 -14.18 0.80 22.17
CA GLN A 189 -14.89 0.44 23.41
C GLN A 189 -15.92 -0.67 23.17
N SER A 190 -16.74 -0.57 22.13
CA SER A 190 -17.75 -1.59 21.80
C SER A 190 -17.13 -2.95 21.45
N GLN A 191 -16.01 -2.95 20.72
CA GLN A 191 -15.29 -4.17 20.38
C GLN A 191 -14.72 -4.86 21.63
N VAL A 192 -14.10 -4.10 22.53
CA VAL A 192 -13.56 -4.62 23.79
C VAL A 192 -14.67 -5.05 24.75
N GLU A 193 -15.77 -4.30 24.84
CA GLU A 193 -16.94 -4.68 25.63
C GLU A 193 -17.50 -6.03 25.19
N ASN A 194 -17.58 -6.28 23.88
CA ASN A 194 -18.03 -7.56 23.34
C ASN A 194 -17.09 -8.72 23.74
N LEU A 195 -15.77 -8.50 23.74
CA LEU A 195 -14.80 -9.50 24.21
C LEU A 195 -14.99 -9.80 25.69
N LEU A 196 -15.08 -8.77 26.53
CA LEU A 196 -15.30 -8.92 27.97
C LEU A 196 -16.63 -9.61 28.27
N ARG A 197 -17.70 -9.25 27.56
CA ARG A 197 -19.01 -9.88 27.67
C ARG A 197 -18.95 -11.36 27.31
N LYS A 198 -18.26 -11.73 26.23
CA LYS A 198 -18.07 -13.14 25.84
C LYS A 198 -17.33 -13.94 26.93
N SER A 199 -16.27 -13.37 27.51
CA SER A 199 -15.54 -13.99 28.62
C SER A 199 -16.41 -14.16 29.85
N TYR A 200 -17.19 -13.14 30.21
CA TYR A 200 -18.14 -13.20 31.32
C TYR A 200 -19.21 -14.28 31.12
N LEU A 201 -19.81 -14.38 29.93
CA LEU A 201 -20.79 -15.43 29.62
C LEU A 201 -20.16 -16.82 29.68
N LYS A 202 -18.93 -16.97 29.17
CA LYS A 202 -18.20 -18.25 29.20
C LYS A 202 -17.90 -18.70 30.63
N TRP A 203 -17.49 -17.78 31.49
CA TRP A 203 -17.30 -18.03 32.93
C TRP A 203 -18.62 -18.41 33.60
N LYS A 204 -19.69 -17.62 33.40
CA LYS A 204 -21.01 -17.87 33.99
C LYS A 204 -21.57 -19.25 33.62
N ASN A 205 -21.37 -19.69 32.38
CA ASN A 205 -21.82 -21.01 31.92
C ASN A 205 -21.01 -22.19 32.51
N ARG A 206 -19.78 -21.95 32.98
CA ARG A 206 -18.93 -22.96 33.65
C ARG A 206 -19.27 -23.06 35.14
N THR A 207 -19.56 -21.93 35.77
CA THR A 207 -19.82 -21.83 37.21
C THR A 207 -21.29 -22.09 37.50
N CYS A 208 -21.71 -23.35 37.42
CA CYS A 208 -23.07 -23.75 37.76
C CYS A 208 -23.21 -23.92 39.29
N GLY A 209 -23.52 -22.83 40.00
CA GLY A 209 -23.95 -22.86 41.40
C GLY A 209 -22.94 -22.32 42.43
N ASN A 210 -23.39 -21.27 43.15
CA ASN A 210 -22.98 -20.85 44.49
C ASN A 210 -21.71 -20.00 44.71
N SER A 211 -21.17 -19.31 43.71
CA SER A 211 -20.27 -18.16 43.98
C SER A 211 -20.76 -16.90 43.26
N ASP A 212 -21.77 -16.26 43.84
CA ASP A 212 -22.10 -14.86 43.55
C ASP A 212 -21.00 -14.01 44.20
N ASP A 213 -20.01 -13.53 43.43
CA ASP A 213 -19.69 -12.09 43.37
C ASP A 213 -18.42 -11.72 42.58
N ASP A 214 -17.45 -12.63 42.39
CA ASP A 214 -16.10 -12.18 41.95
C ASP A 214 -15.87 -12.14 40.42
N GLY A 215 -16.74 -12.76 39.62
CA GLY A 215 -16.61 -12.80 38.16
C GLY A 215 -15.39 -13.60 37.64
N PRO A 216 -15.06 -13.48 36.34
CA PRO A 216 -13.88 -14.10 35.75
C PRO A 216 -12.57 -13.66 36.40
N SER A 217 -11.61 -14.59 36.49
CA SER A 217 -10.26 -14.29 36.98
C SER A 217 -9.43 -13.49 35.96
N VAL A 218 -8.34 -12.85 36.42
CA VAL A 218 -7.43 -12.07 35.57
C VAL A 218 -6.82 -12.92 34.44
N ASP A 219 -6.57 -14.21 34.69
CA ASP A 219 -6.01 -15.15 33.71
C ASP A 219 -7.03 -15.57 32.63
N GLU A 220 -8.33 -15.37 32.88
CA GLU A 220 -9.41 -15.66 31.93
C GLU A 220 -9.74 -14.47 31.01
N ILE A 221 -9.09 -13.32 31.23
CA ILE A 221 -9.22 -12.16 30.37
C ILE A 221 -8.53 -12.45 29.03
N PRO A 222 -9.18 -12.17 27.88
CA PRO A 222 -8.62 -12.44 26.56
C PRO A 222 -7.65 -11.33 26.17
N TRP A 223 -6.54 -11.21 26.89
CA TRP A 223 -5.56 -10.15 26.72
C TRP A 223 -5.01 -10.07 25.30
N ASP A 224 -4.75 -11.22 24.66
CA ASP A 224 -4.29 -11.28 23.28
C ASP A 224 -5.30 -10.62 22.31
N ASP A 225 -6.60 -10.88 22.50
CA ASP A 225 -7.65 -10.32 21.66
C ASP A 225 -7.83 -8.82 21.91
N ILE A 226 -7.84 -8.40 23.17
CA ILE A 226 -7.97 -6.99 23.57
C ILE A 226 -6.81 -6.17 22.97
N LEU A 227 -5.57 -6.64 23.11
CA LEU A 227 -4.41 -5.93 22.58
C LEU A 227 -4.36 -5.96 21.06
N SER A 228 -4.78 -7.05 20.40
CA SER A 228 -4.90 -7.05 18.94
C SER A 228 -5.88 -5.99 18.43
N VAL A 229 -7.05 -5.86 19.08
CA VAL A 229 -8.03 -4.80 18.78
C VAL A 229 -7.44 -3.41 19.02
N CYS A 230 -6.68 -3.24 20.09
CA CYS A 230 -6.01 -1.98 20.40
C CYS A 230 -4.99 -1.58 19.34
N ILE A 231 -4.15 -2.52 18.91
CA ILE A 231 -3.12 -2.31 17.88
C ILE A 231 -3.77 -1.99 16.53
N ASP A 232 -4.76 -2.79 16.10
CA ASP A 232 -5.46 -2.59 14.84
C ASP A 232 -6.15 -1.23 14.80
N HIS A 233 -6.78 -0.82 15.91
CA HIS A 233 -7.38 0.50 16.03
C HIS A 233 -6.33 1.61 15.94
N LYS A 234 -5.20 1.46 16.64
CA LYS A 234 -4.12 2.45 16.66
C LYS A 234 -3.53 2.67 15.28
N LEU A 235 -3.39 1.62 14.47
CA LEU A 235 -2.92 1.69 13.09
C LEU A 235 -3.90 2.46 12.19
N ARG A 236 -5.21 2.21 12.35
CA ARG A 236 -6.26 2.83 11.53
C ARG A 236 -6.61 4.26 11.91
N ASP A 237 -6.60 4.59 13.19
CA ASP A 237 -6.93 5.91 13.73
C ASP A 237 -5.68 6.79 13.94
N TRP A 238 -4.57 6.43 13.32
CA TRP A 238 -3.34 7.18 13.49
C TRP A 238 -3.48 8.61 12.96
N LYS A 239 -2.97 9.56 13.75
CA LYS A 239 -2.85 10.96 13.35
C LYS A 239 -1.44 11.44 13.64
N PRO A 240 -0.79 12.16 12.70
CA PRO A 240 0.55 12.67 12.92
C PRO A 240 0.58 13.61 14.13
N PRO A 241 1.54 13.44 15.06
CA PRO A 241 1.60 14.23 16.29
C PRO A 241 1.91 15.71 16.04
N LYS A 242 2.62 16.01 14.95
CA LYS A 242 2.92 17.36 14.46
C LYS A 242 2.92 17.34 12.93
N LEU A 243 2.64 18.48 12.31
CA LEU A 243 2.84 18.65 10.88
C LEU A 243 4.31 18.37 10.52
N PRO A 244 4.58 17.77 9.34
CA PRO A 244 5.94 17.59 8.84
C PRO A 244 6.70 18.91 8.81
N VAL A 245 8.00 18.85 9.12
CA VAL A 245 8.88 20.03 9.14
C VAL A 245 8.96 20.68 7.76
N ALA A 246 8.94 19.85 6.71
CA ALA A 246 8.85 20.28 5.33
C ALA A 246 7.39 20.13 4.85
N PRO A 247 6.69 21.20 4.45
CA PRO A 247 5.38 21.07 3.82
C PRO A 247 5.44 20.18 2.58
N GLU A 248 6.59 20.17 1.90
CA GLU A 248 6.79 19.42 0.66
C GLU A 248 7.06 17.93 0.91
N ALA A 249 7.03 17.48 2.17
CA ALA A 249 7.06 16.06 2.50
C ALA A 249 5.68 15.38 2.36
N VAL A 250 4.61 16.18 2.27
CA VAL A 250 3.23 15.69 2.14
C VAL A 250 2.84 15.71 0.66
N SER A 251 2.34 14.59 0.16
CA SER A 251 1.79 14.50 -1.20
C SER A 251 0.46 15.24 -1.31
N GLU A 252 -0.03 15.41 -2.54
CA GLU A 252 -1.36 15.99 -2.79
C GLU A 252 -2.48 15.19 -2.10
N ASP A 253 -2.28 13.88 -1.92
CA ASP A 253 -3.21 12.96 -1.26
C ASP A 253 -3.09 12.98 0.28
N GLY A 254 -2.20 13.80 0.85
CA GLY A 254 -1.96 13.86 2.29
C GLY A 254 -1.04 12.76 2.83
N GLU A 255 -0.44 11.95 1.95
CA GLU A 255 0.46 10.86 2.32
C GLU A 255 1.90 11.35 2.49
N ILE A 256 2.67 10.61 3.29
CA ILE A 256 4.09 10.88 3.51
C ILE A 256 4.86 9.62 3.12
N ARG A 257 5.93 9.78 2.35
CA ARG A 257 6.78 8.66 1.92
C ARG A 257 7.98 8.48 2.82
N VAL A 258 8.33 7.23 3.06
CA VAL A 258 9.52 6.81 3.81
C VAL A 258 10.47 6.11 2.85
N TYR A 259 11.73 6.53 2.89
CA TYR A 259 12.81 5.93 2.13
C TYR A 259 13.76 5.24 3.10
N HIS A 260 14.07 3.98 2.86
CA HIS A 260 14.90 3.19 3.77
C HIS A 260 15.70 2.12 3.02
N PHE A 261 16.78 1.65 3.64
CA PHE A 261 17.54 0.53 3.12
C PHE A 261 16.79 -0.78 3.37
N LYS A 262 16.74 -1.64 2.35
CA LYS A 262 16.11 -2.96 2.46
C LYS A 262 16.81 -3.88 3.46
N GLU A 263 18.12 -3.76 3.56
CA GLU A 263 18.94 -4.61 4.43
C GLU A 263 18.72 -4.32 5.91
N HIS A 264 18.47 -3.06 6.25
CA HIS A 264 18.28 -2.63 7.64
C HIS A 264 17.07 -3.30 8.28
N LEU A 265 16.04 -3.62 7.50
CA LEU A 265 14.84 -4.32 8.00
C LEU A 265 15.13 -5.75 8.49
N LYS A 266 16.23 -6.38 8.06
CA LYS A 266 16.56 -7.77 8.46
C LYS A 266 17.18 -7.87 9.86
N ASN A 267 17.53 -6.75 10.47
CA ASN A 267 18.35 -6.71 11.68
C ASN A 267 17.51 -6.61 12.97
N PHE A 268 16.21 -6.88 12.90
CA PHE A 268 15.36 -6.84 14.09
C PHE A 268 15.66 -8.00 15.04
N THR A 269 15.87 -7.67 16.31
CA THR A 269 15.98 -8.63 17.41
C THR A 269 14.83 -8.40 18.40
N PRO A 270 14.06 -9.45 18.77
CA PRO A 270 12.98 -9.31 19.73
C PRO A 270 13.51 -8.95 21.14
N PRO A 271 12.69 -8.33 21.99
CA PRO A 271 13.08 -7.99 23.35
C PRO A 271 13.24 -9.25 24.20
N PHE A 272 14.14 -9.19 25.19
CA PHE A 272 14.46 -10.32 26.08
C PHE A 272 13.22 -10.87 26.81
N SER A 273 12.30 -10.01 27.23
CA SER A 273 11.04 -10.40 27.89
C SER A 273 10.17 -11.30 27.01
N TRP A 274 10.12 -11.02 25.70
CA TRP A 274 9.41 -11.83 24.72
C TRP A 274 10.08 -13.19 24.55
N GLU A 275 11.41 -13.22 24.43
CA GLU A 275 12.16 -14.49 24.35
C GLU A 275 11.91 -15.36 25.60
N GLN A 276 11.95 -14.76 26.79
CA GLN A 276 11.65 -15.45 28.04
C GLN A 276 10.20 -15.95 28.09
N ALA A 277 9.22 -15.14 27.68
CA ALA A 277 7.83 -15.56 27.62
C ALA A 277 7.59 -16.69 26.63
N ARG A 278 8.29 -16.70 25.49
CA ARG A 278 8.25 -17.80 24.52
C ARG A 278 8.85 -19.08 25.07
N LEU A 279 9.97 -19.00 25.79
CA LEU A 279 10.55 -20.16 26.48
C LEU A 279 9.58 -20.70 27.55
N ARG A 280 8.90 -19.83 28.31
CA ARG A 280 7.84 -20.23 29.25
C ARG A 280 6.70 -20.96 28.55
N THR A 281 6.16 -20.42 27.45
CA THR A 281 5.12 -21.08 26.65
C THR A 281 5.56 -22.49 26.20
N GLN A 282 6.79 -22.65 25.73
CA GLN A 282 7.30 -23.95 25.29
C GLN A 282 7.41 -24.96 26.45
N GLU A 283 7.90 -24.52 27.60
CA GLU A 283 8.02 -25.36 28.80
C GLU A 283 6.65 -25.78 29.34
N GLU A 284 5.72 -24.84 29.48
CA GLU A 284 4.33 -25.11 29.89
C GLU A 284 3.63 -26.10 28.94
N THR A 285 3.85 -25.91 27.63
CA THR A 285 3.32 -26.79 26.60
C THR A 285 3.89 -28.21 26.73
N ARG A 286 5.21 -28.35 26.92
CA ARG A 286 5.86 -29.67 27.10
C ARG A 286 5.35 -30.39 28.35
N GLN A 287 5.26 -29.69 29.48
CA GLN A 287 4.73 -30.25 30.72
C GLN A 287 3.27 -30.68 30.59
N GLY A 288 2.44 -29.92 29.86
CA GLY A 288 1.07 -30.29 29.55
C GLY A 288 0.96 -31.58 28.73
N HIS A 289 1.84 -31.75 27.73
CA HIS A 289 1.90 -32.98 26.92
C HIS A 289 2.37 -34.19 27.72
N GLU A 290 3.34 -34.01 28.64
CA GLU A 290 3.80 -35.08 29.53
C GLU A 290 2.71 -35.52 30.51
N ARG A 291 2.00 -34.57 31.13
CA ARG A 291 0.85 -34.87 32.02
C ARG A 291 -0.30 -35.55 31.27
N SER A 292 -0.50 -35.24 29.99
CA SER A 292 -1.49 -35.92 29.14
C SER A 292 -1.07 -37.35 28.79
N ARG A 293 0.22 -37.61 28.56
CA ARG A 293 0.76 -38.96 28.31
C ARG A 293 0.72 -39.90 29.52
N VAL A 294 0.76 -39.36 30.74
CA VAL A 294 0.72 -40.16 31.98
C VAL A 294 -0.72 -40.60 32.34
N LYS A 295 -1.75 -40.13 31.65
CA LYS A 295 -3.09 -40.72 31.73
C LYS A 295 -3.17 -41.98 30.87
N SER A 296 -3.01 -43.14 31.52
CA SER A 296 -3.21 -44.49 30.97
C SER A 296 -4.59 -44.67 30.28
N PRO A 297 -4.72 -45.59 29.31
CA PRO A 297 -5.79 -45.56 28.32
C PRO A 297 -7.11 -46.06 28.92
N SER A 298 -7.96 -45.14 29.38
CA SER A 298 -9.37 -45.46 29.63
C SER A 298 -10.12 -45.45 28.30
N SER A 299 -10.58 -46.63 27.90
CA SER A 299 -11.33 -46.88 26.68
C SER A 299 -12.59 -46.00 26.55
N PHE A 300 -12.57 -45.05 25.63
CA PHE A 300 -13.81 -44.49 25.09
C PHE A 300 -14.12 -45.16 23.76
N LYS A 301 -15.21 -45.93 23.74
CA LYS A 301 -15.78 -46.56 22.55
C LYS A 301 -16.22 -45.45 21.58
N LYS A 302 -15.52 -45.31 20.45
CA LYS A 302 -16.02 -44.56 19.29
C LYS A 302 -17.10 -45.38 18.58
N PRO A 303 -18.21 -44.77 18.11
CA PRO A 303 -19.06 -45.38 17.11
C PRO A 303 -18.31 -45.48 15.78
N ARG A 304 -18.49 -46.60 15.09
CA ARG A 304 -17.83 -46.96 13.82
C ARG A 304 -18.30 -46.04 12.69
N SER A 305 -17.35 -45.40 12.01
CA SER A 305 -17.52 -44.93 10.63
C SER A 305 -16.94 -45.98 9.69
N ILE A 306 -17.69 -46.29 8.63
CA ILE A 306 -17.39 -47.32 7.63
C ILE A 306 -16.19 -46.86 6.77
N SER A 307 -15.19 -47.74 6.68
CA SER A 307 -13.99 -47.61 5.84
C SER A 307 -14.24 -48.33 4.51
N MET A 308 -13.86 -47.69 3.39
CA MET A 308 -13.48 -48.39 2.17
C MET A 308 -11.98 -48.24 1.95
N MET A 309 -11.35 -49.36 1.60
CA MET A 309 -9.90 -49.56 1.52
C MET A 309 -9.29 -49.00 0.23
N PRO A 310 -7.97 -48.71 0.24
CA PRO A 310 -7.19 -48.38 -0.95
C PRO A 310 -6.61 -49.65 -1.60
N HIS A 311 -6.51 -49.66 -2.93
CA HIS A 311 -5.72 -50.64 -3.68
C HIS A 311 -4.41 -50.01 -4.14
N GLN A 312 -3.33 -50.75 -3.90
CA GLN A 312 -1.94 -50.42 -4.19
C GLN A 312 -1.36 -51.60 -4.97
N TYR A 313 -0.75 -51.34 -6.13
CA TYR A 313 0.22 -52.16 -6.89
C TYR A 313 0.84 -51.20 -7.94
N ASP A 314 2.09 -51.25 -8.38
CA ASP A 314 3.35 -51.79 -7.88
C ASP A 314 4.46 -51.15 -8.77
N SER A 315 5.70 -51.23 -8.32
CA SER A 315 6.92 -50.66 -8.89
C SER A 315 7.44 -51.37 -10.16
N GLY A 316 8.22 -50.68 -11.02
CA GLY A 316 9.01 -51.34 -12.07
C GLY A 316 9.70 -50.45 -13.12
N MET A 317 11.04 -50.33 -13.02
CA MET A 317 11.99 -49.71 -13.96
C MET A 317 12.05 -50.35 -15.36
N SER A 318 12.46 -49.56 -16.39
CA SER A 318 13.67 -49.80 -17.23
C SER A 318 13.54 -49.53 -18.76
N MET A 319 14.39 -48.60 -19.24
CA MET A 319 15.22 -48.59 -20.48
C MET A 319 14.65 -48.35 -21.91
N LEU A 320 15.23 -47.30 -22.54
CA LEU A 320 15.76 -47.18 -23.93
C LEU A 320 14.75 -47.17 -25.09
N SER A 321 14.89 -46.44 -26.21
CA SER A 321 15.81 -45.44 -26.79
C SER A 321 15.06 -44.89 -28.03
N GLY A 322 15.06 -43.60 -28.35
CA GLY A 322 15.98 -43.03 -29.35
C GLY A 322 15.21 -42.14 -30.35
N GLY A 323 15.78 -40.99 -30.72
CA GLY A 323 15.20 -40.07 -31.71
C GLY A 323 15.66 -38.61 -31.55
N GLU A 324 16.97 -38.41 -31.73
CA GLU A 324 17.71 -37.19 -32.11
C GLU A 324 16.93 -35.87 -32.32
N LYS A 325 17.39 -34.79 -31.67
CA LYS A 325 17.73 -33.54 -32.37
C LYS A 325 18.70 -32.67 -31.57
N SER A 326 19.69 -32.20 -32.31
CA SER A 326 20.95 -31.59 -31.89
C SER A 326 20.80 -30.21 -31.25
N ILE A 327 21.71 -29.93 -30.31
CA ILE A 327 22.04 -28.61 -29.75
C ILE A 327 22.89 -27.86 -30.78
N PRO A 328 22.72 -26.53 -31.02
CA PRO A 328 23.73 -25.74 -31.71
C PRO A 328 24.83 -25.29 -30.75
N SER A 329 26.06 -25.53 -31.19
CA SER A 329 27.32 -25.17 -30.56
C SER A 329 27.56 -23.66 -30.57
N ALA A 330 28.30 -23.20 -29.56
CA ALA A 330 28.94 -21.90 -29.51
C ALA A 330 30.00 -21.78 -30.61
N ASP A 331 29.68 -21.03 -31.66
CA ASP A 331 30.60 -20.30 -32.56
C ASP A 331 29.75 -19.57 -33.61
N GLU A 332 29.07 -18.50 -33.21
CA GLU A 332 28.38 -17.61 -34.15
C GLU A 332 28.21 -16.19 -33.55
N PHE A 333 29.30 -15.60 -33.06
CA PHE A 333 29.35 -14.21 -32.60
C PHE A 333 30.44 -13.42 -33.33
N THR A 334 30.25 -13.17 -34.63
CA THR A 334 31.03 -12.16 -35.35
C THR A 334 30.26 -11.33 -36.39
N ASP A 335 28.93 -11.41 -36.48
CA ASP A 335 28.17 -10.69 -37.53
C ASP A 335 26.96 -9.86 -37.04
N THR A 336 26.93 -9.48 -35.76
CA THR A 336 25.87 -8.60 -35.20
C THR A 336 26.27 -7.13 -35.03
N ALA A 337 27.48 -6.74 -35.44
CA ALA A 337 27.93 -5.34 -35.36
C ALA A 337 27.50 -4.46 -36.55
N SER A 338 27.16 -5.04 -37.71
CA SER A 338 26.85 -4.26 -38.93
C SER A 338 25.37 -3.85 -39.07
N ALA A 339 24.46 -4.53 -38.39
CA ALA A 339 23.01 -4.28 -38.52
C ALA A 339 22.55 -3.02 -37.75
N GLN A 340 23.23 -2.66 -36.66
CA GLN A 340 22.87 -1.51 -35.82
C GLN A 340 23.37 -0.17 -36.40
N GLU A 341 24.42 -0.18 -37.22
CA GLU A 341 25.01 1.05 -37.80
C GLU A 341 24.24 1.57 -39.03
N HIS A 342 23.50 0.72 -39.75
CA HIS A 342 22.70 1.12 -40.92
C HIS A 342 21.22 1.43 -40.62
N LEU A 343 20.78 1.24 -39.36
CA LEU A 343 19.41 1.56 -38.94
C LEU A 343 19.01 3.03 -39.18
N PRO A 344 19.87 4.04 -38.92
CA PRO A 344 19.52 5.44 -39.17
C PRO A 344 19.36 5.76 -40.66
N GLU A 345 20.20 5.16 -41.51
CA GLU A 345 20.16 5.36 -42.96
C GLU A 345 18.92 4.68 -43.57
N HIS A 346 18.57 3.49 -43.09
CA HIS A 346 17.35 2.77 -43.49
C HIS A 346 16.08 3.53 -43.07
N LEU A 347 16.02 4.05 -41.84
CA LEU A 347 14.90 4.87 -41.37
C LEU A 347 14.77 6.17 -42.17
N LEU A 348 15.89 6.79 -42.56
CA LEU A 348 15.89 8.01 -43.36
C LEU A 348 15.42 7.74 -44.80
N ALA A 349 15.82 6.62 -45.40
CA ALA A 349 15.31 6.17 -46.69
C ALA A 349 13.80 5.88 -46.65
N GLN A 350 13.33 5.22 -45.59
CA GLN A 350 11.91 4.93 -45.37
C GLN A 350 11.09 6.22 -45.22
N LEU A 351 11.56 7.19 -44.42
CA LEU A 351 10.91 8.49 -44.26
C LEU A 351 10.82 9.28 -45.58
N GLN A 352 11.83 9.17 -46.44
CA GLN A 352 11.77 9.80 -47.76
C GLN A 352 10.78 9.11 -48.70
N LEU A 353 10.70 7.78 -48.65
CA LEU A 353 9.70 7.00 -49.39
C LEU A 353 8.28 7.38 -48.95
N ASP A 354 8.03 7.39 -47.65
CA ASP A 354 6.74 7.74 -47.05
C ASP A 354 6.35 9.19 -47.36
N LYS A 355 7.33 10.11 -47.44
CA LYS A 355 7.09 11.51 -47.84
C LYS A 355 6.71 11.64 -49.32
N ILE A 356 7.25 10.80 -50.20
CA ILE A 356 6.86 10.75 -51.61
C ILE A 356 5.45 10.16 -51.73
N GLU A 357 5.15 9.11 -50.97
CA GLU A 357 3.82 8.48 -50.95
C GLU A 357 2.75 9.42 -50.38
N SER A 358 3.06 10.13 -49.29
CA SER A 358 2.21 11.17 -48.71
C SER A 358 1.93 12.28 -49.72
N ARG A 359 2.93 12.73 -50.49
CA ARG A 359 2.71 13.69 -51.58
C ARG A 359 1.79 13.15 -52.67
N ARG A 360 1.97 11.89 -53.09
CA ARG A 360 1.07 11.26 -54.07
C ARG A 360 -0.35 11.13 -53.54
N PHE A 361 -0.51 10.86 -52.25
CA PHE A 361 -1.82 10.79 -51.63
C PHE A 361 -2.47 12.18 -51.58
N GLU A 362 -1.69 13.20 -51.21
CA GLU A 362 -2.14 14.58 -51.20
C GLU A 362 -2.52 15.07 -52.60
N GLU A 363 -1.74 14.75 -53.64
CA GLU A 363 -2.08 15.04 -55.04
C GLU A 363 -3.38 14.35 -55.48
N ARG A 364 -3.59 13.08 -55.10
CA ARG A 364 -4.87 12.37 -55.35
C ARG A 364 -6.04 13.01 -54.61
N LEU A 365 -5.81 13.49 -53.39
CA LEU A 365 -6.83 14.15 -52.58
C LEU A 365 -7.22 15.50 -53.21
N HIS A 366 -6.24 16.27 -53.69
CA HIS A 366 -6.49 17.50 -54.46
C HIS A 366 -7.20 17.21 -55.79
N GLN A 367 -6.91 16.08 -56.45
CA GLN A 367 -7.61 15.67 -57.66
C GLN A 367 -9.07 15.29 -57.39
N CYS A 368 -9.34 14.51 -56.33
CA CYS A 368 -10.72 14.21 -55.90
C CYS A 368 -11.49 15.48 -55.52
N LEU A 369 -10.86 16.44 -54.84
CA LEU A 369 -11.49 17.72 -54.49
C LEU A 369 -11.72 18.64 -55.71
N ALA A 370 -10.93 18.48 -56.77
CA ALA A 370 -11.09 19.23 -58.01
C ALA A 370 -12.16 18.64 -58.95
N GLU A 371 -12.42 17.33 -58.86
CA GLU A 371 -13.48 16.64 -59.62
C GLU A 371 -14.91 16.93 -59.08
N ASP A 372 -15.05 17.46 -57.86
CA ASP A 372 -16.33 17.87 -57.25
C ASP A 372 -16.87 19.25 -57.71
N LEU A 373 -16.26 19.89 -58.72
CA LEU A 373 -16.67 21.22 -59.23
C LEU A 373 -17.59 21.21 -60.47
N ASP A 374 -18.01 20.05 -60.98
CA ASP A 374 -19.05 19.93 -62.01
C ASP A 374 -20.34 19.27 -61.43
N PRO A 375 -21.54 19.91 -61.48
CA PRO A 375 -22.77 19.34 -60.92
C PRO A 375 -23.68 18.72 -62.01
N PRO A 376 -24.70 17.93 -61.63
CA PRO A 376 -24.69 16.75 -60.76
C PRO A 376 -25.21 15.51 -61.52
N GLY A 377 -24.78 14.31 -61.13
CA GLY A 377 -25.30 13.06 -61.67
C GLY A 377 -25.15 11.91 -60.68
N ASP A 378 -26.23 11.66 -59.95
CA ASP A 378 -26.61 10.44 -59.24
C ASP A 378 -25.77 9.93 -58.06
N SER A 379 -26.41 10.02 -56.90
CA SER A 379 -26.01 9.51 -55.60
C SER A 379 -26.19 8.00 -55.49
N VAL A 380 -25.10 7.25 -55.31
CA VAL A 380 -25.03 5.95 -54.62
C VAL A 380 -23.59 5.84 -54.11
N GLY A 381 -23.22 5.77 -52.83
CA GLY A 381 -23.89 5.30 -51.63
C GLY A 381 -22.97 4.22 -51.02
N LEU A 382 -22.19 4.54 -49.98
CA LEU A 382 -21.50 3.55 -49.12
C LEU A 382 -21.23 4.17 -47.72
N PRO A 383 -21.06 3.34 -46.67
CA PRO A 383 -21.90 3.43 -45.48
C PRO A 383 -21.23 4.08 -44.26
N LEU A 384 -22.08 4.63 -43.41
CA LEU A 384 -21.78 5.23 -42.12
C LEU A 384 -21.25 4.19 -41.12
N TYR A 385 -19.98 4.32 -40.74
CA TYR A 385 -19.53 4.01 -39.38
C TYR A 385 -18.41 5.00 -39.01
N LEU A 386 -18.77 6.04 -38.27
CA LEU A 386 -17.83 6.96 -37.62
C LEU A 386 -17.93 6.73 -36.09
N PRO A 387 -16.83 6.35 -35.41
CA PRO A 387 -16.81 6.19 -33.95
C PRO A 387 -17.02 7.55 -33.24
N GLN A 388 -17.82 7.54 -32.18
CA GLN A 388 -18.25 8.70 -31.39
C GLN A 388 -17.12 9.45 -30.64
N SER A 389 -15.85 9.16 -30.89
CA SER A 389 -14.71 9.81 -30.21
C SER A 389 -14.35 11.20 -30.73
N LEU A 390 -14.97 11.66 -31.82
CA LEU A 390 -14.72 12.98 -32.43
C LEU A 390 -15.78 14.05 -32.09
N VAL A 391 -16.72 13.76 -31.20
CA VAL A 391 -17.72 14.75 -30.73
C VAL A 391 -17.46 15.06 -29.26
N SER A 392 -16.38 15.79 -28.98
CA SER A 392 -16.25 16.67 -27.80
C SER A 392 -14.92 17.43 -27.88
N THR A 393 -14.99 18.67 -28.38
CA THR A 393 -13.91 19.66 -28.26
C THR A 393 -14.07 20.43 -26.94
N PRO A 394 -13.02 20.55 -26.10
CA PRO A 394 -12.99 21.57 -25.05
C PRO A 394 -12.46 22.91 -25.63
N PRO A 395 -12.97 24.08 -25.19
CA PRO A 395 -12.55 25.36 -25.72
C PRO A 395 -11.18 25.77 -25.19
N VAL A 396 -10.21 25.89 -26.10
CA VAL A 396 -8.91 26.55 -25.85
C VAL A 396 -9.08 28.04 -26.13
N THR A 397 -8.97 28.87 -25.09
CA THR A 397 -8.84 30.33 -25.22
C THR A 397 -7.36 30.68 -25.16
N CYS A 398 -6.86 31.40 -26.16
CA CYS A 398 -5.52 32.00 -26.19
C CYS A 398 -5.61 33.52 -26.44
N PRO A 399 -4.56 34.29 -26.08
CA PRO A 399 -4.67 35.60 -25.44
C PRO A 399 -4.39 36.79 -26.38
N LEU A 400 -4.86 38.01 -26.04
CA LEU A 400 -4.17 39.24 -26.48
C LEU A 400 -4.46 40.52 -25.66
N MET A 401 -3.35 41.08 -25.17
CA MET A 401 -3.03 42.43 -24.67
C MET A 401 -3.79 43.66 -25.24
N LYS A 402 -4.30 44.56 -24.37
CA LYS A 402 -3.87 45.99 -24.11
C LYS A 402 -4.99 46.85 -23.46
N SER A 403 -4.57 47.64 -22.46
CA SER A 403 -5.26 48.73 -21.71
C SER A 403 -5.55 49.98 -22.60
N PRO A 404 -6.23 51.11 -22.22
CA PRO A 404 -6.40 51.68 -20.85
C PRO A 404 -7.65 52.56 -20.50
N VAL A 405 -7.66 53.04 -19.22
CA VAL A 405 -8.29 54.24 -18.59
C VAL A 405 -9.75 54.18 -18.05
N SER A 406 -9.88 54.54 -16.75
CA SER A 406 -11.03 54.75 -15.83
C SER A 406 -11.84 56.05 -16.11
N PRO A 407 -12.77 56.60 -15.26
CA PRO A 407 -13.35 56.18 -13.95
C PRO A 407 -14.88 56.47 -13.75
N ALA A 408 -15.37 56.27 -12.50
CA ALA A 408 -16.58 56.84 -11.85
C ALA A 408 -17.96 56.24 -12.26
N GLN A 409 -19.04 56.14 -11.48
CA GLN A 409 -19.44 56.48 -10.10
C GLN A 409 -20.77 55.69 -9.82
N GLU A 410 -20.97 55.07 -8.64
CA GLU A 410 -21.95 55.43 -7.58
C GLU A 410 -23.48 55.32 -7.88
N ALA A 411 -24.18 54.66 -6.94
CA ALA A 411 -25.53 54.94 -6.41
C ALA A 411 -26.77 54.11 -6.85
N GLY A 412 -27.57 53.76 -5.82
CA GLY A 412 -29.04 53.51 -5.82
C GLY A 412 -29.47 52.07 -6.11
N SER A 413 -29.94 51.25 -5.17
CA SER A 413 -31.13 51.30 -4.26
C SER A 413 -32.48 51.08 -4.96
N GLU A 414 -33.20 50.05 -4.47
CA GLU A 414 -34.67 49.80 -4.50
C GLU A 414 -35.34 49.53 -5.87
N GLU A 415 -36.35 48.68 -6.09
CA GLU A 415 -37.21 47.79 -5.29
C GLU A 415 -38.12 46.97 -6.24
N GLY A 416 -38.69 45.85 -5.76
CA GLY A 416 -39.85 45.13 -6.32
C GLY A 416 -39.51 43.84 -7.09
N CYS A 417 -40.06 42.65 -6.84
CA CYS A 417 -41.33 42.26 -6.21
C CYS A 417 -41.22 40.87 -5.57
N GLU A 418 -42.02 40.67 -4.53
CA GLU A 418 -42.26 39.42 -3.80
C GLU A 418 -42.88 38.30 -4.67
N LEU A 419 -42.38 37.06 -4.53
CA LEU A 419 -43.17 35.82 -4.65
C LEU A 419 -42.43 34.59 -4.09
N LEU A 420 -42.55 34.40 -2.76
CA LEU A 420 -43.06 33.18 -2.12
C LEU A 420 -42.58 31.80 -2.67
N VAL A 421 -41.52 31.22 -2.10
CA VAL A 421 -41.50 29.81 -1.64
C VAL A 421 -40.56 29.71 -0.44
N LYS A 422 -41.14 29.53 0.75
CA LYS A 422 -40.42 29.20 1.98
C LYS A 422 -40.11 27.71 1.92
N GLU A 423 -38.93 27.37 1.43
CA GLU A 423 -38.46 25.99 1.36
C GLU A 423 -38.16 25.51 2.79
N LEU A 424 -39.13 24.83 3.41
CA LEU A 424 -38.91 24.16 4.69
C LEU A 424 -37.90 23.03 4.46
N SER A 425 -36.72 23.18 5.06
CA SER A 425 -35.76 22.09 5.19
C SER A 425 -36.45 20.86 5.80
N PRO A 426 -36.41 19.68 5.16
CA PRO A 426 -37.08 18.49 5.68
C PRO A 426 -36.46 18.08 7.02
N THR A 427 -37.32 17.78 7.98
CA THR A 427 -36.96 17.35 9.33
C THR A 427 -36.07 16.11 9.28
N LEU A 428 -35.18 15.92 10.26
CA LEU A 428 -34.25 14.78 10.32
C LEU A 428 -34.96 13.41 10.17
N SER A 429 -36.20 13.30 10.64
CA SER A 429 -37.02 12.09 10.47
C SER A 429 -37.33 11.77 9.00
N ASP A 430 -37.48 12.78 8.15
CA ASP A 430 -37.78 12.59 6.72
C ASP A 430 -36.54 12.13 5.96
N ARG A 431 -35.35 12.64 6.35
CA ARG A 431 -34.07 12.17 5.83
C ARG A 431 -33.80 10.70 6.21
N VAL A 432 -34.11 10.31 7.44
CA VAL A 432 -33.95 8.92 7.89
C VAL A 432 -34.87 7.97 7.12
N LYS A 433 -36.15 8.34 6.93
CA LYS A 433 -37.09 7.55 6.12
C LYS A 433 -36.65 7.44 4.66
N HIS A 434 -36.09 8.51 4.11
CA HIS A 434 -35.55 8.48 2.75
C HIS A 434 -34.34 7.54 2.62
N PHE A 435 -33.45 7.52 3.61
CA PHE A 435 -32.34 6.57 3.64
C PHE A 435 -32.80 5.12 3.79
N GLU A 436 -33.81 4.85 4.62
CA GLU A 436 -34.40 3.50 4.73
C GLU A 436 -35.01 3.04 3.39
N GLN A 437 -35.69 3.93 2.67
CA GLN A 437 -36.21 3.63 1.33
C GLN A 437 -35.09 3.36 0.32
N LEU A 438 -33.97 4.09 0.40
CA LEU A 438 -32.83 3.87 -0.48
C LEU A 438 -32.11 2.54 -0.19
N LEU A 439 -31.99 2.18 1.09
CA LEU A 439 -31.43 0.89 1.52
C LEU A 439 -32.32 -0.29 1.09
N GLN A 440 -33.64 -0.11 1.13
CA GLN A 440 -34.56 -1.12 0.64
C GLN A 440 -34.46 -1.30 -0.88
N ALA A 441 -34.38 -0.19 -1.64
CA ALA A 441 -34.23 -0.22 -3.09
C ALA A 441 -32.89 -0.83 -3.54
N THR A 442 -31.80 -0.55 -2.83
CA THR A 442 -30.48 -1.15 -3.12
C THR A 442 -30.46 -2.63 -2.82
N LYS A 443 -31.09 -3.06 -1.72
CA LYS A 443 -31.25 -4.49 -1.42
C LYS A 443 -32.06 -5.24 -2.48
N GLU A 444 -33.08 -4.61 -3.04
CA GLU A 444 -33.84 -5.18 -4.17
C GLU A 444 -32.99 -5.26 -5.45
N GLY A 445 -32.14 -4.25 -5.69
CA GLY A 445 -31.15 -4.27 -6.77
C GLY A 445 -30.15 -5.42 -6.63
N ASP A 446 -29.62 -5.65 -5.43
CA ASP A 446 -28.66 -6.71 -5.15
C ASP A 446 -29.26 -8.11 -5.39
N VAL A 447 -30.52 -8.33 -5.00
CA VAL A 447 -31.23 -9.60 -5.25
C VAL A 447 -31.45 -9.84 -6.74
N VAL A 448 -31.76 -8.79 -7.51
CA VAL A 448 -31.89 -8.90 -8.97
C VAL A 448 -30.55 -9.20 -9.63
N SER A 449 -29.47 -8.58 -9.16
CA SER A 449 -28.11 -8.85 -9.62
C SER A 449 -27.64 -10.27 -9.27
N GLU A 450 -27.97 -10.76 -8.08
CA GLU A 450 -27.69 -12.14 -7.65
C GLU A 450 -28.42 -13.18 -8.52
N LEU A 451 -29.69 -12.92 -8.85
CA LEU A 451 -30.45 -13.77 -9.77
C LEU A 451 -29.89 -13.75 -11.20
N HIS A 452 -29.43 -12.59 -11.68
CA HIS A 452 -28.81 -12.47 -13.00
C HIS A 452 -27.47 -13.23 -13.06
N LEU A 453 -26.66 -13.13 -12.01
CA LEU A 453 -25.40 -13.86 -11.90
C LEU A 453 -25.63 -15.37 -11.77
N SER A 454 -26.66 -15.79 -11.03
CA SER A 454 -27.03 -17.21 -10.93
C SER A 454 -27.48 -17.78 -12.29
N ALA A 455 -28.26 -17.02 -13.06
CA ALA A 455 -28.67 -17.42 -14.41
C ALA A 455 -27.49 -17.48 -15.40
N LEU A 456 -26.48 -16.63 -15.23
CA LEU A 456 -25.24 -16.69 -16.03
C LEU A 456 -24.40 -17.92 -15.71
N VAL A 457 -24.33 -18.31 -14.43
CA VAL A 457 -23.61 -19.52 -13.99
C VAL A 457 -24.30 -20.79 -14.51
N ASP A 458 -25.62 -20.85 -14.49
CA ASP A 458 -26.38 -21.99 -15.02
C ASP A 458 -26.25 -22.17 -16.56
N MET A 459 -25.88 -21.12 -17.30
CA MET A 459 -25.62 -21.22 -18.74
C MET A 459 -24.21 -21.73 -19.09
N VAL A 460 -23.29 -21.81 -18.12
CA VAL A 460 -21.91 -22.28 -18.32
C VAL A 460 -21.78 -23.80 -18.14
N ASP A 461 -22.81 -24.46 -17.59
CA ASP A 461 -22.86 -25.91 -17.38
C ASP A 461 -23.72 -26.68 -18.43
N ILE A 462 -23.89 -26.14 -19.66
CA ILE A 462 -24.48 -26.85 -20.81
C ILE A 462 -23.43 -27.15 -21.89
#